data_AF-A0A7C4WDM8-F1
#
_entry.id   AF-A0A7C4WDM8-F1
#
_cell.length_a   1.000
_cell.length_b   1.000
_cell.length_c   1.000
_cell.angle_alpha   90.00
_cell.angle_beta   90.00
_cell.angle_gamma   90.00
#
_symmetry.space_group_name_H-M   'P 1'
#
loop_
_entity.id
_entity.type
_entity.pdbx_description
1 polymer ?
#
loop_
_entity_poly.entity_id
_entity_poly.type
_entity_poly.pdbx_seq_one_letter_code
_entity_poly.pdbx_strand_id
1 'polypeptide(L)'
;MLALTNKLKKPLIESLIAVLIGFLGGAILMVAFGYDPILAYSALLRGSILSIDGILESLANAIPLMLTGLTFAIGVRSGYFNVGAEGQAYMGAIGAVIIGGAVYLPPAIHLVIATLFAMLLGALWSLPVSALKAWRGVHEVVSTIMLNWIALFLVRYLIEYHYYEPGRAERALPALQ
;
A
#
# COMPACT_ATOMS: atom_id res chain seq x y z
N MET A 1 -29.77 -20.63 1.48
CA MET A 1 -29.65 -19.37 0.70
C MET A 1 -30.29 -18.19 1.44
N LEU A 2 -31.59 -18.23 1.80
CA LEU A 2 -32.29 -17.15 2.53
C LEU A 2 -31.66 -16.75 3.89
N ALA A 3 -31.16 -17.71 4.66
CA ALA A 3 -30.49 -17.44 5.95
C ALA A 3 -29.13 -16.72 5.79
N LEU A 4 -28.43 -16.91 4.67
CA LEU A 4 -27.16 -16.24 4.38
C LEU A 4 -27.41 -14.77 4.02
N THR A 5 -28.45 -14.50 3.21
CA THR A 5 -28.89 -13.14 2.87
C THR A 5 -29.26 -12.32 4.10
N ASN A 6 -29.96 -12.89 5.08
CA ASN A 6 -30.29 -12.16 6.31
C ASN A 6 -29.07 -11.91 7.21
N LYS A 7 -28.08 -12.80 7.22
CA LYS A 7 -26.82 -12.57 7.96
C LYS A 7 -25.97 -11.44 7.37
N LEU A 8 -26.03 -11.22 6.05
CA LEU A 8 -25.27 -10.17 5.37
C LEU A 8 -26.00 -8.81 5.35
N LYS A 9 -27.33 -8.78 5.41
CA LYS A 9 -28.12 -7.52 5.38
C LYS A 9 -27.73 -6.54 6.49
N LYS A 10 -27.62 -7.03 7.72
CA LYS A 10 -27.33 -6.17 8.89
C LYS A 10 -25.96 -5.48 8.78
N PRO A 11 -24.83 -6.19 8.56
CA PRO A 11 -23.53 -5.54 8.41
C PRO A 11 -23.43 -4.66 7.15
N LEU A 12 -24.16 -4.99 6.08
CA LEU A 12 -24.18 -4.17 4.87
C LEU A 12 -24.91 -2.84 5.09
N ILE A 13 -26.04 -2.86 5.80
CA ILE A 13 -26.76 -1.65 6.21
C ILE A 13 -25.90 -0.81 7.17
N GLU A 14 -25.25 -1.44 8.14
CA GLU A 14 -24.34 -0.74 9.07
C GLU A 14 -23.19 -0.05 8.31
N SER A 15 -22.60 -0.73 7.33
CA SER A 15 -21.54 -0.16 6.48
C SER A 15 -22.06 1.01 5.63
N LEU A 16 -23.24 0.88 5.02
CA LEU A 16 -23.86 1.96 4.24
C LEU A 16 -24.19 3.18 5.10
N ILE A 17 -24.71 2.97 6.31
CA ILE A 17 -24.99 4.05 7.26
C ILE A 17 -23.68 4.74 7.67
N ALA A 18 -22.63 3.98 7.97
CA ALA A 18 -21.33 4.55 8.32
C ALA A 18 -20.75 5.40 7.18
N VAL A 19 -20.84 4.92 5.93
CA VAL A 19 -20.42 5.67 4.74
C VAL A 19 -21.23 6.96 4.59
N LEU A 20 -22.56 6.90 4.72
CA LEU A 20 -23.43 8.08 4.64
C LEU A 20 -23.11 9.11 5.73
N ILE A 21 -22.91 8.66 6.98
CA ILE A 21 -22.52 9.54 8.10
C ILE A 21 -21.16 10.18 7.80
N GLY A 22 -20.21 9.44 7.24
CA GLY A 22 -18.91 9.98 6.82
C GLY A 22 -19.04 11.09 5.77
N PHE A 23 -19.84 10.87 4.72
CA PHE A 23 -20.11 11.90 3.71
C PHE A 23 -20.88 13.10 4.28
N LEU A 24 -21.80 12.89 5.22
CA LEU A 24 -22.49 14.00 5.89
C LEU A 24 -21.53 14.82 6.77
N GLY A 25 -20.71 14.14 7.57
CA GLY A 25 -19.69 14.79 8.40
C GLY A 25 -18.68 15.59 7.58
N GLY A 26 -18.18 15.00 6.49
CA GLY A 26 -17.31 15.69 5.54
C GLY A 26 -17.98 16.91 4.89
N ALA A 27 -19.27 16.82 4.55
CA ALA A 27 -20.02 17.92 3.95
C ALA A 27 -20.20 19.07 4.94
N ILE A 28 -20.55 18.76 6.19
CA ILE A 28 -20.68 19.75 7.27
C ILE A 28 -19.35 20.49 7.47
N LEU A 29 -18.24 19.76 7.53
CA LEU A 29 -16.91 20.35 7.66
C LEU A 29 -16.60 21.27 6.48
N MET A 30 -16.82 20.82 5.24
CA MET A 30 -16.55 21.64 4.05
C MET A 30 -17.36 22.93 4.06
N VAL A 31 -18.66 22.87 4.37
CA VAL A 31 -19.51 24.07 4.49
C VAL A 31 -19.01 25.00 5.61
N ALA A 32 -18.60 24.45 6.75
CA ALA A 32 -18.06 25.24 7.87
C ALA A 32 -16.80 26.03 7.50
N PHE A 33 -15.99 25.52 6.56
CA PHE A 33 -14.82 26.20 6.01
C PHE A 33 -15.08 26.97 4.70
N GLY A 34 -16.34 27.07 4.24
CA GLY A 34 -16.72 27.82 3.04
C GLY A 34 -16.47 27.11 1.71
N TYR A 35 -16.24 25.80 1.72
CA TYR A 35 -16.08 24.98 0.51
C TYR A 35 -17.41 24.34 0.09
N ASP A 36 -17.63 24.21 -1.22
CA ASP A 36 -18.81 23.52 -1.78
C ASP A 36 -18.62 21.99 -1.72
N PRO A 37 -19.42 21.26 -0.90
CA PRO A 37 -19.32 19.80 -0.80
C PRO A 37 -19.67 19.07 -2.09
N ILE A 38 -20.61 19.61 -2.89
CA ILE A 38 -21.07 18.97 -4.12
C ILE A 38 -19.93 18.97 -5.13
N LEU A 39 -19.26 20.12 -5.28
CA LEU A 39 -18.09 20.24 -6.13
C LEU A 39 -16.98 19.30 -5.67
N ALA A 40 -16.66 19.28 -4.36
CA ALA A 40 -15.61 18.43 -3.80
C ALA A 40 -15.89 16.93 -4.00
N TYR A 41 -17.12 16.46 -3.75
CA TYR A 41 -17.48 15.06 -3.97
C TYR A 41 -17.56 14.68 -5.44
N SER A 42 -18.02 15.59 -6.31
CA SER A 42 -17.98 15.37 -7.75
C SER A 42 -16.55 15.25 -8.26
N ALA A 43 -15.62 16.05 -7.73
CA ALA A 43 -14.19 15.97 -8.04
C ALA A 43 -13.57 14.68 -7.52
N LEU A 44 -13.91 14.25 -6.30
CA LEU A 44 -13.47 12.99 -5.71
C LEU A 44 -13.89 11.80 -6.58
N LEU A 45 -15.14 11.75 -7.01
CA LEU A 45 -15.63 10.66 -7.87
C LEU A 45 -14.98 10.71 -9.27
N ARG A 46 -14.78 11.91 -9.84
CA ARG A 46 -14.08 12.10 -11.12
C ARG A 46 -12.62 11.65 -11.06
N GLY A 47 -11.95 11.96 -9.96
CA GLY A 47 -10.57 11.57 -9.70
C GLY A 47 -10.39 10.10 -9.37
N SER A 48 -11.45 9.37 -8.99
CA SER A 48 -11.34 7.95 -8.63
C SER A 48 -11.95 6.97 -9.62
N ILE A 49 -13.20 7.16 -10.06
CA ILE A 49 -13.94 6.12 -10.82
C ILE A 49 -14.62 6.59 -12.10
N LEU A 50 -14.84 7.90 -12.29
CA LEU A 50 -15.50 8.40 -13.52
C LEU A 50 -14.52 8.70 -14.67
N SER A 51 -13.23 8.45 -14.51
CA SER A 51 -12.22 8.61 -15.57
C SER A 51 -11.32 7.38 -15.66
N ILE A 52 -10.80 7.10 -16.85
CA ILE A 52 -9.84 6.00 -17.05
C ILE A 52 -8.61 6.22 -16.19
N ASP A 53 -8.04 7.43 -16.20
CA ASP A 53 -6.88 7.77 -15.39
C ASP A 53 -7.16 7.63 -13.90
N GLY A 54 -8.33 8.08 -13.43
CA GLY A 54 -8.73 7.93 -12.04
C GLY A 54 -8.88 6.48 -11.61
N ILE A 55 -9.45 5.63 -12.47
CA ILE A 55 -9.56 4.18 -12.21
C ILE A 55 -8.17 3.55 -12.12
N LEU A 56 -7.27 3.89 -13.05
CA LEU A 56 -5.90 3.37 -13.07
C LEU A 56 -5.12 3.81 -11.82
N GLU A 57 -5.24 5.08 -11.41
CA GLU A 57 -4.63 5.60 -10.19
C GLU A 57 -5.22 4.94 -8.94
N SER A 58 -6.54 4.77 -8.89
CA SER A 58 -7.21 4.10 -7.78
C SER A 58 -6.76 2.65 -7.64
N LEU A 59 -6.61 1.94 -8.77
CA LEU A 59 -6.09 0.58 -8.78
C LEU A 59 -4.62 0.54 -8.39
N ALA A 60 -3.79 1.47 -8.88
CA ALA A 60 -2.37 1.55 -8.53
C ALA A 60 -2.18 1.70 -7.00
N ASN A 61 -3.03 2.49 -6.34
CA ASN A 61 -3.01 2.65 -4.89
C ASN A 61 -3.66 1.48 -4.13
N ALA A 62 -4.70 0.85 -4.68
CA ALA A 62 -5.41 -0.25 -4.04
C ALA A 62 -4.65 -1.58 -4.11
N ILE A 63 -3.92 -1.85 -5.20
CA ILE A 63 -3.20 -3.12 -5.41
C ILE A 63 -2.23 -3.44 -4.26
N PRO A 64 -1.33 -2.54 -3.82
CA PRO A 64 -0.45 -2.82 -2.68
C PRO A 64 -1.21 -3.16 -1.40
N LEU A 65 -2.32 -2.47 -1.12
CA LEU A 65 -3.16 -2.73 0.06
C LEU A 65 -3.87 -4.10 -0.03
N MET A 66 -4.38 -4.46 -1.20
CA MET A 66 -4.99 -5.77 -1.43
C MET A 66 -3.97 -6.91 -1.32
N LEU A 67 -2.79 -6.73 -1.91
CA LEU A 67 -1.72 -7.74 -1.88
C LEU A 67 -1.18 -7.92 -0.47
N THR A 68 -0.93 -6.84 0.28
CA THR A 68 -0.52 -6.94 1.69
C THR A 68 -1.59 -7.63 2.54
N GLY A 69 -2.88 -7.32 2.36
CA GLY A 69 -3.98 -8.04 3.01
C GLY A 69 -4.01 -9.54 2.64
N LEU A 70 -3.75 -9.88 1.37
CA LEU A 70 -3.65 -11.27 0.92
C LEU A 70 -2.48 -12.02 1.58
N THR A 71 -1.32 -11.38 1.73
CA THR A 71 -0.17 -11.99 2.42
C THR A 71 -0.50 -12.33 3.88
N PHE A 72 -1.24 -11.46 4.57
CA PHE A 72 -1.71 -11.72 5.93
C PHE A 72 -2.66 -12.92 5.99
N ALA A 73 -3.62 -13.00 5.05
CA ALA A 73 -4.54 -14.13 4.97
C ALA A 73 -3.81 -15.47 4.74
N ILE A 74 -2.77 -15.47 3.91
CA ILE A 74 -1.91 -16.65 3.69
C ILE A 74 -1.10 -16.97 4.95
N GLY A 75 -0.50 -15.97 5.59
CA GLY A 75 0.26 -16.11 6.84
C GLY A 75 -0.56 -16.81 7.92
N VAL A 76 -1.75 -16.28 8.21
CA VAL A 76 -2.65 -16.83 9.23
C VAL A 76 -3.04 -18.28 8.91
N ARG A 77 -3.26 -18.62 7.63
CA ARG A 77 -3.51 -20.02 7.21
C ARG A 77 -2.32 -20.95 7.44
N SER A 78 -1.10 -20.44 7.35
CA SER A 78 0.13 -21.19 7.61
C SER A 78 0.53 -21.27 9.09
N GLY A 79 -0.24 -20.62 9.98
CA GLY A 79 0.05 -20.55 11.43
C GLY A 79 1.03 -19.45 11.82
N TYR A 80 1.40 -18.57 10.89
CA TYR A 80 2.29 -17.42 11.14
C TYR A 80 1.51 -16.11 11.15
N PHE A 81 1.64 -15.34 12.23
CA PHE A 81 1.03 -14.02 12.37
C PHE A 81 1.96 -12.93 11.82
N ASN A 82 2.10 -12.89 10.49
CA ASN A 82 2.99 -11.94 9.81
C ASN A 82 2.38 -10.54 9.69
N VAL A 83 2.81 -9.61 10.56
CA VAL A 83 2.45 -8.17 10.50
C VAL A 83 3.51 -7.37 9.71
N GLY A 84 4.53 -8.04 9.17
CA GLY A 84 5.68 -7.43 8.51
C GLY A 84 5.49 -7.08 7.03
N ALA A 85 4.29 -7.29 6.49
CA ALA A 85 3.99 -7.06 5.07
C ALA A 85 4.25 -5.61 4.65
N GLU A 86 4.04 -4.66 5.56
CA GLU A 86 4.32 -3.23 5.35
C GLU A 86 5.82 -2.97 5.14
N GLY A 87 6.69 -3.50 6.01
CA GLY A 87 8.14 -3.37 5.85
C GLY A 87 8.65 -4.06 4.58
N GLN A 88 8.10 -5.23 4.25
CA GLN A 88 8.41 -5.94 3.01
C GLN A 88 7.98 -5.14 1.77
N ALA A 89 6.83 -4.46 1.82
CA ALA A 89 6.35 -3.59 0.76
C ALA A 89 7.25 -2.36 0.59
N TYR A 90 7.71 -1.73 1.67
CA TYR A 90 8.69 -0.62 1.58
C TYR A 90 9.99 -1.07 0.93
N MET A 91 10.54 -2.22 1.33
CA MET A 91 11.77 -2.74 0.75
C MET A 91 11.60 -3.16 -0.72
N GLY A 92 10.43 -3.67 -1.09
CA GLY A 92 10.10 -3.92 -2.48
C GLY A 92 10.00 -2.63 -3.29
N ALA A 93 9.35 -1.59 -2.74
CA ALA A 93 9.20 -0.31 -3.41
C ALA A 93 10.56 0.34 -3.71
N ILE A 94 11.49 0.37 -2.75
CA ILE A 94 12.84 0.89 -3.02
C ILE A 94 13.59 0.03 -4.05
N GLY A 95 13.35 -1.29 -4.05
CA GLY A 95 13.87 -2.18 -5.10
C GLY A 95 13.41 -1.82 -6.50
N ALA A 96 12.11 -1.52 -6.65
CA ALA A 96 11.54 -1.04 -7.91
C ALA A 96 12.14 0.31 -8.32
N VAL A 97 12.34 1.25 -7.38
CA VAL A 97 12.98 2.54 -7.64
C VAL A 97 14.43 2.37 -8.10
N ILE A 98 15.20 1.48 -7.44
CA ILE A 98 16.60 1.22 -7.80
C ILE A 98 16.71 0.72 -9.24
N ILE A 99 15.97 -0.34 -9.59
CA ILE A 99 16.02 -0.89 -10.95
C ILE A 99 15.36 0.05 -11.97
N GLY A 100 14.28 0.73 -11.57
CA GLY A 100 13.57 1.72 -12.36
C GLY A 100 14.49 2.87 -12.81
N GLY A 101 15.29 3.40 -11.89
CA GLY A 101 16.16 4.55 -12.16
C GLY A 101 17.57 4.20 -12.64
N ALA A 102 18.10 3.01 -12.31
CA ALA A 102 19.52 2.68 -12.58
C ALA A 102 19.75 1.87 -13.85
N VAL A 103 18.74 1.18 -14.39
CA VAL A 103 18.90 0.24 -15.51
C VAL A 103 18.01 0.65 -16.67
N TYR A 104 18.57 0.70 -17.88
CA TYR A 104 17.82 0.96 -19.10
C TYR A 104 17.51 -0.34 -19.82
N LEU A 105 16.23 -0.67 -19.93
CA LEU A 105 15.75 -1.89 -20.59
C LEU A 105 14.55 -1.54 -21.48
N PRO A 106 14.21 -2.37 -22.49
CA PRO A 106 12.97 -2.22 -23.23
C PRO A 106 11.76 -2.19 -22.27
N PRO A 107 10.74 -1.35 -22.50
CA PRO A 107 9.71 -1.03 -21.48
C PRO A 107 9.05 -2.25 -20.83
N ALA A 108 8.70 -3.27 -21.62
CA ALA A 108 8.08 -4.48 -21.11
C ALA A 108 9.04 -5.33 -20.23
N ILE A 109 10.31 -5.42 -20.63
CA ILE A 109 11.33 -6.18 -19.89
C ILE A 109 11.72 -5.42 -18.62
N HIS A 110 11.82 -4.10 -18.70
CA HIS A 110 12.12 -3.23 -17.56
C HIS A 110 11.10 -3.43 -16.44
N LEU A 111 9.79 -3.37 -16.78
CA LEU A 111 8.71 -3.57 -15.81
C LEU A 111 8.81 -4.93 -15.10
N VAL A 112 9.05 -6.00 -15.87
CA VAL A 112 9.18 -7.35 -15.33
C VAL A 112 10.39 -7.46 -14.40
N ILE A 113 11.56 -6.96 -14.82
CA ILE A 113 12.79 -7.05 -14.02
C ILE A 113 12.67 -6.20 -12.74
N ALA A 114 12.12 -4.99 -12.83
CA ALA A 114 11.88 -4.14 -11.66
C ALA A 114 10.93 -4.81 -10.66
N THR A 115 9.86 -5.45 -11.16
CA THR A 115 8.90 -6.17 -10.32
C THR A 115 9.54 -7.39 -9.64
N LEU A 116 10.30 -8.20 -10.38
CA LEU A 116 10.97 -9.38 -9.81
C LEU A 116 12.01 -8.97 -8.76
N PHE A 117 12.75 -7.89 -9.00
CA PHE A 117 13.73 -7.39 -8.04
C PHE A 117 13.05 -6.81 -6.79
N ALA A 118 11.93 -6.10 -6.94
CA ALA A 118 11.10 -5.65 -5.82
C ALA A 118 10.59 -6.83 -4.99
N MET A 119 10.09 -7.89 -5.63
CA MET A 119 9.66 -9.11 -4.95
C MET A 119 10.81 -9.77 -4.19
N LEU A 120 12.00 -9.83 -4.80
CA LEU A 120 13.19 -10.40 -4.17
C LEU A 120 13.61 -9.61 -2.93
N LEU A 121 13.69 -8.27 -3.01
CA LEU A 121 14.05 -7.43 -1.87
C LEU A 121 13.02 -7.51 -0.73
N GLY A 122 11.73 -7.52 -1.06
CA GLY A 122 10.67 -7.75 -0.07
C GLY A 122 10.79 -9.12 0.61
N ALA A 123 11.09 -10.17 -0.15
CA ALA A 123 11.31 -11.51 0.39
C ALA A 123 12.55 -11.58 1.29
N LEU A 124 13.67 -10.98 0.86
CA LEU A 124 14.90 -10.89 1.65
C LEU A 124 14.68 -10.14 2.97
N TRP A 125 13.79 -9.13 3.00
CA TRP A 125 13.46 -8.41 4.23
C TRP A 125 12.73 -9.26 5.27
N SER A 126 12.14 -10.39 4.88
CA SER A 126 11.54 -11.32 5.84
C SER A 126 12.58 -12.14 6.61
N LEU A 127 13.79 -12.29 6.09
CA LEU A 127 14.84 -13.15 6.66
C LEU A 127 15.23 -12.79 8.09
N PRO A 128 15.40 -11.50 8.48
CA PRO A 128 15.74 -11.15 9.86
C PRO A 128 14.69 -11.62 10.87
N VAL A 129 13.39 -11.51 10.53
CA VAL A 129 12.30 -12.00 11.38
C VAL A 129 12.40 -13.52 11.54
N SER A 130 12.53 -14.23 10.42
CA SER A 130 12.59 -15.69 10.39
C SER A 130 13.82 -16.21 11.15
N ALA A 131 14.97 -15.55 11.03
CA ALA A 131 16.19 -15.89 11.76
C ALA A 131 16.04 -15.66 13.28
N LEU A 132 15.47 -14.53 13.71
CA LEU A 132 15.22 -14.25 15.12
C LEU A 132 14.24 -15.25 15.75
N LYS A 133 13.19 -15.63 15.01
CA LYS A 133 12.25 -16.67 15.42
C LYS A 133 12.95 -18.03 15.55
N ALA A 134 13.70 -18.44 14.52
CA ALA A 134 14.32 -19.77 14.45
C ALA A 134 15.44 -19.97 15.48
N TRP A 135 16.27 -18.95 15.71
CA TRP A 135 17.45 -19.07 16.58
C TRP A 135 17.21 -18.64 18.01
N ARG A 136 16.34 -17.65 18.24
CA ARG A 136 16.14 -17.04 19.56
C ARG A 136 14.72 -17.16 20.09
N GLY A 137 13.81 -17.79 19.34
CA GLY A 137 12.42 -17.95 19.77
C GLY A 137 11.66 -16.63 19.91
N VAL A 138 12.12 -15.55 19.26
CA VAL A 138 11.47 -14.24 19.38
C VAL A 138 10.08 -14.29 18.74
N HIS A 139 9.10 -13.64 19.38
CA HIS A 139 7.77 -13.49 18.80
C HIS A 139 7.82 -12.70 17.49
N GLU A 140 7.42 -13.36 16.40
CA GLU A 140 7.38 -12.79 15.05
C GLU A 140 6.57 -11.49 14.95
N VAL A 141 5.49 -11.36 15.74
CA VAL A 141 4.67 -10.14 15.78
C VAL A 141 5.49 -8.93 16.22
N VAL A 142 6.27 -9.08 17.29
CA VAL A 142 7.10 -7.98 17.82
C VAL A 142 8.23 -7.66 16.85
N SER A 143 8.93 -8.69 16.36
CA SER A 143 10.03 -8.48 15.41
C SER A 143 9.58 -7.83 14.11
N THR A 144 8.42 -8.22 13.56
CA THR A 144 7.87 -7.64 12.33
C THR A 144 7.49 -6.18 12.52
N ILE A 145 6.81 -5.81 13.61
CA ILE A 145 6.46 -4.41 13.89
C ILE A 145 7.73 -3.55 14.00
N MET A 146 8.76 -4.03 14.70
CA MET A 146 10.03 -3.30 14.81
C MET A 146 10.74 -3.16 13.46
N LEU A 147 10.73 -4.21 12.64
CA LEU A 147 11.35 -4.17 11.31
C LEU A 147 10.55 -3.34 10.29
N ASN A 148 9.24 -3.13 10.48
CA ASN A 148 8.49 -2.18 9.65
C ASN A 148 9.00 -0.75 9.86
N TRP A 149 9.22 -0.34 11.11
CA TRP A 149 9.79 0.98 11.40
C TRP A 149 11.20 1.13 10.83
N ILE A 150 12.04 0.11 10.98
CA ILE A 150 13.38 0.12 10.41
C ILE A 150 13.31 0.26 8.89
N ALA A 151 12.43 -0.50 8.21
CA ALA A 151 12.24 -0.41 6.77
C ALA A 151 11.77 0.98 6.34
N LEU A 152 10.78 1.54 7.03
CA LEU A 152 10.24 2.87 6.75
C LEU A 152 11.36 3.93 6.81
N PHE A 153 12.12 3.98 7.91
CA PHE A 153 13.18 4.97 8.06
C PHE A 153 14.37 4.72 7.12
N LEU A 154 14.70 3.47 6.85
CA LEU A 154 15.74 3.11 5.88
C LEU A 154 15.37 3.55 4.47
N VAL A 155 14.16 3.23 4.01
CA VAL A 155 13.69 3.61 2.68
C VAL A 155 13.58 5.12 2.56
N ARG A 156 13.07 5.80 3.59
CA ARG A 156 13.03 7.26 3.63
C ARG A 156 14.42 7.88 3.49
N TYR A 157 15.40 7.37 4.23
CA TYR A 157 16.80 7.80 4.10
C TYR A 157 17.34 7.57 2.69
N LEU A 158 17.09 6.41 2.09
CA LEU A 158 17.56 6.10 0.73
C LEU A 158 16.95 7.05 -0.31
N ILE A 159 15.64 7.31 -0.22
CA ILE A 159 14.96 8.24 -1.13
C ILE A 159 15.51 9.66 -0.96
N GLU A 160 15.53 10.18 0.27
CA GLU A 160 15.91 11.58 0.53
C GLU A 160 17.36 11.90 0.16
N TYR A 161 18.28 10.96 0.33
CA TYR A 161 19.71 11.22 0.12
C TYR A 161 20.29 10.64 -1.18
N HIS A 162 19.72 9.56 -1.72
CA HIS A 162 20.33 8.82 -2.84
C HIS A 162 19.42 8.70 -4.07
N TYR A 163 18.10 8.64 -3.89
CA TYR A 163 17.14 8.36 -4.98
C TYR A 163 16.05 9.43 -5.11
N TYR A 164 16.36 10.69 -4.81
CA TYR A 164 15.42 11.80 -4.93
C TYR A 164 15.34 12.30 -6.38
N GLU A 165 14.17 12.79 -6.78
CA GLU A 165 14.00 13.49 -8.06
C GLU A 165 14.36 14.99 -7.90
N PRO A 166 15.37 15.52 -8.63
CA PRO A 166 15.71 16.94 -8.57
C PRO A 166 14.53 17.82 -8.99
N GLY A 167 14.07 18.70 -8.09
CA GLY A 167 12.96 19.61 -8.34
C GLY A 167 11.58 19.10 -7.92
N ARG A 168 11.45 17.85 -7.46
CA ARG A 168 10.21 17.28 -6.91
C ARG A 168 10.50 16.49 -5.65
N ALA A 169 10.47 17.17 -4.51
CA ALA A 169 10.75 16.55 -3.21
C ALA A 169 9.74 15.44 -2.85
N GLU A 170 8.58 15.42 -3.49
CA GLU A 170 7.53 14.42 -3.29
C GLU A 170 7.74 13.13 -4.11
N ARG A 171 8.80 13.04 -4.94
CA ARG A 171 9.04 11.91 -5.84
C ARG A 171 10.44 11.33 -5.72
N ALA A 172 10.50 10.00 -5.83
CA ALA A 172 11.76 9.28 -6.06
C ALA A 172 12.09 9.28 -7.57
N LEU A 173 13.29 8.83 -7.93
CA LEU A 173 13.73 8.74 -9.33
C LEU A 173 12.67 8.10 -10.24
N PRO A 174 12.35 8.71 -11.39
CA PRO A 174 11.38 8.16 -12.32
C PRO A 174 11.90 6.86 -12.95
N ALA A 175 11.01 5.88 -13.10
CA ALA A 175 11.32 4.58 -13.68
C ALA A 175 11.43 4.57 -15.22
N LEU A 176 11.04 5.67 -15.87
CA LEU A 176 11.12 5.86 -17.31
C LEU A 176 11.85 7.19 -17.56
N GLN A 177 13.07 7.10 -18.08
CA GLN A 177 13.78 8.21 -18.72
C GLN A 177 13.74 8.02 -20.23
#